data_AF-A0A0Q8HD05-F1
#
_entry.id   AF-A0A0Q8HD05-F1
#
_cell.length_a   1.000
_cell.length_b   1.000
_cell.length_c   1.000
_cell.angle_alpha   90.00
_cell.angle_beta   90.00
_cell.angle_gamma   90.00
#
_symmetry.space_group_name_H-M   'P 1'
#
loop_
_entity.id
_entity.type
_entity.pdbx_description
1 polymer ?
#
loop_
_entity_poly.entity_id
_entity_poly.type
_entity_poly.pdbx_seq_one_letter_code
_entity_poly.pdbx_strand_id
1 'polypeptide(L)'
;MGQLTRELVRAKLHARLGGRGIDVDKVYINAIASANDSTVIYSQSLVWAFFLKLQDSEVPRFSSENLGIFSEPYTFDRKYRFDGVKLDELNEMGAAIARDLLS
;
A
#
# COMPACT_ATOMS: atom_id res chain seq x y z
N MET A 1 0.52 -0.02 25.14
CA MET A 1 0.60 0.08 23.66
C MET A 1 -0.52 -0.77 23.08
N GLY A 2 -1.33 -0.22 22.18
CA GLY A 2 -2.40 -0.99 21.53
C GLY A 2 -1.79 -2.06 20.62
N GLN A 3 -2.40 -3.24 20.56
CA GLN A 3 -1.96 -4.31 19.66
C GLN A 3 -2.02 -3.82 18.21
N LEU A 4 -0.95 -4.05 17.43
CA LEU A 4 -0.98 -3.82 15.99
C LEU A 4 -2.02 -4.76 15.36
N THR A 5 -3.06 -4.18 14.77
CA THR A 5 -4.08 -4.91 14.01
C THR A 5 -4.23 -4.33 12.62
N ARG A 6 -4.76 -5.15 11.70
CA ARG A 6 -5.09 -4.69 10.35
C ARG A 6 -6.12 -3.57 10.38
N GLU A 7 -7.08 -3.63 11.29
CA GLU A 7 -8.11 -2.62 11.50
C GLU A 7 -7.52 -1.27 11.95
N LEU A 8 -6.48 -1.29 12.79
CA LEU A 8 -5.75 -0.08 13.20
C LEU A 8 -5.02 0.56 11.99
N VAL A 9 -4.36 -0.26 11.17
CA VAL A 9 -3.70 0.20 9.94
C VAL A 9 -4.72 0.78 8.96
N ARG A 10 -5.85 0.09 8.75
CA ARG A 10 -6.98 0.59 7.94
C ARG A 10 -7.45 1.96 8.42
N ALA A 11 -7.68 2.12 9.73
CA ALA A 11 -8.12 3.39 10.29
C ALA A 11 -7.10 4.52 10.09
N LYS A 12 -5.80 4.24 10.29
CA LYS A 12 -4.71 5.21 10.07
C LYS A 12 -4.60 5.64 8.60
N LEU A 13 -4.79 4.73 7.65
CA LEU A 13 -4.80 5.02 6.22
C LEU A 13 -6.07 5.78 5.81
N HIS A 14 -7.24 5.34 6.28
CA HIS A 14 -8.51 6.01 6.00
C HIS A 14 -8.54 7.45 6.52
N ALA A 15 -7.97 7.72 7.70
CA ALA A 15 -7.85 9.08 8.23
C ALA A 15 -7.01 10.01 7.32
N ARG A 16 -6.08 9.47 6.54
CA ARG A 16 -5.20 10.24 5.63
C ARG A 16 -5.76 10.34 4.21
N LEU A 17 -6.43 9.30 3.72
CA LEU A 17 -6.86 9.18 2.33
C LEU A 17 -8.37 9.30 2.13
N GLY A 18 -9.18 9.03 3.15
CA GLY A 18 -10.64 8.98 3.05
C GLY A 18 -11.27 10.33 2.67
N GLY A 19 -10.68 11.45 3.10
CA GLY A 19 -11.13 12.79 2.71
C GLY A 19 -11.02 13.08 1.19
N ARG A 20 -10.24 12.27 0.46
CA ARG A 20 -10.10 12.34 -1.00
C ARG A 20 -11.06 11.38 -1.74
N GLY A 21 -11.96 10.71 -1.02
CA GLY A 21 -12.86 9.69 -1.57
C GLY A 21 -12.17 8.36 -1.88
N ILE A 22 -10.96 8.13 -1.37
CA ILE A 22 -10.17 6.91 -1.63
C ILE A 22 -10.60 5.81 -0.66
N ASP A 23 -11.11 4.71 -1.21
CA ASP A 23 -11.39 3.48 -0.48
C ASP A 23 -10.12 2.64 -0.35
N VAL A 24 -9.50 2.68 0.83
CA VAL A 24 -8.19 2.04 1.10
C VAL A 24 -8.23 0.51 1.02
N ASP A 25 -9.41 -0.11 1.12
CA ASP A 25 -9.57 -1.56 0.94
C ASP A 25 -9.68 -1.95 -0.55
N LYS A 26 -9.90 -0.98 -1.45
CA LYS A 26 -9.98 -1.16 -2.91
C LYS A 26 -8.79 -0.58 -3.67
N VAL A 27 -7.71 -0.26 -2.96
CA VAL A 27 -6.44 0.14 -3.55
C VAL A 27 -5.46 -0.99 -3.34
N TYR A 28 -4.74 -1.35 -4.39
CA TYR A 28 -3.80 -2.48 -4.41
C TYR A 28 -2.42 -2.02 -4.84
N ILE A 29 -1.41 -2.62 -4.20
CA ILE A 29 -0.03 -2.59 -4.65
C ILE A 29 0.22 -3.88 -5.41
N ASN A 30 0.44 -3.78 -6.72
CA ASN A 30 0.80 -4.92 -7.56
C ASN A 30 2.21 -4.73 -8.12
N ALA A 31 2.95 -5.82 -8.27
CA ALA A 31 4.24 -5.81 -8.96
C ALA A 31 4.37 -6.95 -9.96
N ILE A 32 5.03 -6.67 -11.08
CA ILE A 32 5.39 -7.66 -12.09
C ILE A 32 6.81 -8.19 -11.92
N ALA A 33 7.09 -9.34 -12.53
CA ALA A 33 8.42 -9.95 -12.49
C ALA A 33 9.50 -9.02 -13.08
N SER A 34 9.25 -8.44 -14.25
CA SER A 34 10.14 -7.46 -14.87
C SER A 34 9.43 -6.66 -15.97
N ALA A 35 10.06 -5.60 -16.50
CA ALA A 35 9.53 -4.88 -17.66
C ALA A 35 9.30 -5.76 -18.91
N ASN A 36 10.03 -6.88 -19.03
CA ASN A 36 9.91 -7.83 -20.14
C ASN A 36 9.00 -9.03 -19.82
N ASP A 37 8.56 -9.17 -18.57
CA ASP A 37 7.69 -10.23 -18.09
C ASP A 37 6.60 -9.62 -17.19
N SER A 38 5.43 -9.42 -17.80
CA SER A 38 4.26 -8.82 -17.14
C SER A 38 3.53 -9.76 -16.18
N THR A 39 4.10 -10.91 -15.85
CA THR A 39 3.55 -11.81 -14.83
C THR A 39 3.52 -11.10 -13.47
N VAL A 40 2.34 -11.01 -12.86
CA VAL A 40 2.17 -10.38 -11.55
C VAL A 40 2.67 -11.33 -10.46
N ILE A 41 3.70 -10.92 -9.73
CA ILE A 41 4.36 -11.72 -8.68
C ILE A 41 4.03 -11.24 -7.26
N TYR A 42 3.44 -10.05 -7.14
CA TYR A 42 3.00 -9.48 -5.88
C TYR A 42 1.68 -8.75 -6.09
N SER A 43 0.73 -8.94 -5.18
CA SER A 43 -0.56 -8.27 -5.18
C SER A 43 -1.10 -8.24 -3.75
N GLN A 44 -1.18 -7.06 -3.16
CA GLN A 44 -1.72 -6.85 -1.82
C GLN A 44 -2.60 -5.61 -1.79
N SER A 45 -3.69 -5.62 -1.01
CA SER A 45 -4.40 -4.37 -0.75
C SER A 45 -3.49 -3.42 0.03
N LEU A 46 -3.73 -2.12 -0.07
CA LEU A 46 -2.92 -1.09 0.58
C LEU A 46 -2.84 -1.31 2.10
N VAL A 47 -3.98 -1.66 2.71
CA VAL A 47 -4.07 -2.00 4.13
C VAL A 47 -3.17 -3.20 4.47
N TRP A 48 -3.21 -4.28 3.68
CA TRP A 48 -2.39 -5.46 3.90
C TRP A 48 -0.90 -5.18 3.69
N ALA A 49 -0.55 -4.45 2.62
CA ALA A 49 0.83 -4.09 2.31
C ALA A 49 1.49 -3.30 3.45
N PHE A 50 0.76 -2.38 4.07
CA PHE A 50 1.24 -1.66 5.26
C PHE A 50 1.29 -2.56 6.49
N PHE A 51 0.23 -3.33 6.74
CA PHE A 51 0.13 -4.17 7.93
C PHE A 51 1.28 -5.19 8.00
N LEU A 52 1.61 -5.86 6.89
CA LEU A 52 2.70 -6.85 6.86
C LEU A 52 4.05 -6.21 7.21
N LYS A 53 4.36 -5.05 6.63
CA LYS A 53 5.60 -4.32 6.94
C LYS A 53 5.69 -3.92 8.41
N LEU A 54 4.61 -3.36 8.95
CA LEU A 54 4.56 -2.98 10.37
C LEU A 54 4.61 -4.19 11.30
N GLN A 55 4.01 -5.32 10.91
CA GLN A 55 4.05 -6.58 11.67
C GLN A 55 5.48 -7.11 11.78
N ASP A 56 6.28 -6.94 10.74
CA ASP A 56 7.70 -7.27 10.72
C ASP A 56 8.58 -6.19 11.39
N SER A 57 7.97 -5.19 12.05
CA SER A 57 8.66 -4.03 12.63
C SER A 57 9.45 -3.20 11.60
N GLU A 58 9.04 -3.25 10.34
CA GLU A 58 9.60 -2.47 9.24
C GLU A 58 8.75 -1.24 8.94
N VAL A 59 9.40 -0.19 8.43
CA VAL A 59 8.69 0.98 7.87
C VAL A 59 8.12 0.60 6.50
N PRO A 60 6.79 0.74 6.26
CA PRO A 60 6.23 0.54 4.93
C PRO A 60 6.89 1.45 3.89
N ARG A 61 7.59 0.84 2.93
CA ARG A 61 8.26 1.54 1.84
C ARG A 61 8.16 0.71 0.56
N PHE A 62 7.66 1.34 -0.50
CA PHE A 62 7.39 0.76 -1.80
C PHE A 62 8.18 1.55 -2.86
N SER A 63 9.21 0.94 -3.43
CA SER A 63 10.16 1.65 -4.32
C SER A 63 10.71 0.79 -5.46
N SER A 64 9.93 -0.15 -5.99
CA SER A 64 10.34 -0.96 -7.14
C SER A 64 9.81 -0.37 -8.44
N GLU A 65 10.63 -0.33 -9.49
CA GLU A 65 10.23 0.07 -10.85
C GLU A 65 9.12 -0.82 -11.43
N ASN A 66 9.03 -2.06 -10.96
CA ASN A 66 8.04 -3.03 -11.41
C ASN A 66 6.75 -2.99 -10.58
N LEU A 67 6.62 -2.04 -9.65
CA LEU A 67 5.48 -1.90 -8.76
C LEU A 67 4.59 -0.73 -9.20
N GLY A 68 3.28 -0.86 -8.98
CA GLY A 68 2.42 0.32 -8.98
C GLY A 68 1.11 0.11 -8.25
N ILE A 69 0.27 1.13 -8.34
CA ILE A 69 -0.96 1.25 -7.57
C ILE A 69 -2.15 1.00 -8.50
N PHE A 70 -3.11 0.21 -8.05
CA PHE A 70 -4.23 -0.27 -8.85
C PHE A 70 -5.54 -0.27 -8.08
N SER A 71 -6.65 -0.23 -8.81
CA SER A 71 -8.00 -0.42 -8.27
C SER A 71 -8.41 -1.90 -8.18
N GLU A 72 -7.63 -2.80 -8.78
CA GLU A 72 -7.90 -4.24 -8.82
C GLU A 72 -6.64 -5.04 -8.43
N PRO A 73 -6.80 -6.21 -7.79
CA PRO A 73 -5.69 -7.10 -7.48
C PRO A 73 -5.21 -7.86 -8.72
N TYR A 74 -4.01 -8.45 -8.64
CA TYR A 74 -3.47 -9.39 -9.63
C TYR A 74 -3.45 -8.87 -11.08
N THR A 75 -3.27 -7.56 -11.26
CA THR A 75 -3.20 -6.94 -12.58
C THR A 75 -2.06 -5.94 -12.69
N PHE A 76 -1.54 -5.80 -13.90
CA PHE A 76 -0.65 -4.69 -14.27
C PHE A 76 -1.18 -3.88 -15.46
N ASP A 77 -2.44 -4.11 -15.82
CA ASP A 77 -3.10 -3.43 -16.94
C ASP A 77 -3.30 -1.95 -16.62
N ARG A 78 -2.97 -1.10 -17.60
CA ARG A 78 -3.07 0.36 -17.49
C ARG A 78 -4.49 0.82 -17.16
N LYS A 79 -5.53 0.12 -17.61
CA LYS A 79 -6.94 0.53 -17.33
C LYS A 79 -7.31 0.48 -15.85
N TYR A 80 -6.57 -0.30 -15.05
CA TYR A 80 -6.80 -0.42 -13.60
C TYR A 80 -5.79 0.39 -12.79
N ARG A 81 -4.93 1.19 -13.44
CA ARG A 81 -4.01 2.07 -12.72
C ARG A 81 -4.79 3.06 -11.86
N PHE A 82 -4.30 3.24 -10.65
CA PHE A 82 -4.91 4.13 -9.68
C PHE A 82 -3.97 5.29 -9.39
N ASP A 83 -4.29 6.46 -9.93
CA ASP A 83 -3.50 7.68 -9.78
C ASP A 83 -3.96 8.56 -8.60
N GLY A 84 -4.92 8.07 -7.80
CA GLY A 84 -5.48 8.80 -6.67
C GLY A 84 -4.49 9.03 -5.53
N VAL A 85 -3.36 8.33 -5.50
CA VAL A 85 -2.25 8.50 -4.54
C VAL A 85 -0.93 8.10 -5.20
N LYS A 86 0.17 8.76 -4.85
CA LYS A 86 1.51 8.44 -5.39
C LYS A 86 2.28 7.53 -4.44
N LEU A 87 3.22 6.75 -4.96
CA LEU A 87 4.08 5.88 -4.13
C LEU A 87 4.89 6.67 -3.10
N ASP A 88 5.42 7.84 -3.47
CA ASP A 88 6.15 8.70 -2.53
C ASP A 88 5.26 9.15 -1.36
N GLU A 89 4.01 9.51 -1.66
CA GLU A 89 3.03 9.87 -0.63
C GLU A 89 2.74 8.68 0.29
N LEU A 90 2.59 7.47 -0.27
CA LEU A 90 2.43 6.24 0.52
C LEU A 90 3.65 5.96 1.41
N ASN A 91 4.86 6.23 0.92
CA ASN A 91 6.10 6.04 1.68
C ASN A 91 6.20 7.04 2.84
N GLU A 92 5.82 8.29 2.63
CA GLU A 92 5.73 9.31 3.70
C GLU A 92 4.69 8.91 4.76
N MET A 93 3.53 8.42 4.34
CA MET A 93 2.52 7.88 5.25
C MET A 93 3.03 6.65 6.00
N GLY A 94 3.76 5.76 5.34
CA GLY A 94 4.40 4.60 5.94
C GLY A 94 5.34 4.99 7.08
N ALA A 95 6.23 5.96 6.83
CA ALA A 95 7.11 6.50 7.85
C ALA A 95 6.36 7.13 9.03
N ALA A 96 5.30 7.89 8.77
CA ALA A 96 4.49 8.51 9.83
C ALA A 96 3.75 7.46 10.68
N ILE A 97 3.13 6.46 10.05
CA ILE A 97 2.40 5.40 10.76
C ILE A 97 3.37 4.51 11.55
N ALA A 98 4.52 4.17 10.98
CA ALA A 98 5.56 3.41 11.69
C ALA A 98 6.05 4.16 12.93
N ARG A 99 6.28 5.48 12.82
CA ARG A 99 6.63 6.32 13.98
C ARG A 99 5.56 6.31 15.07
N ASP A 100 4.27 6.26 14.71
CA ASP A 100 3.19 6.22 15.69
C ASP A 100 3.05 4.86 16.41
N LEU A 101 3.48 3.76 15.76
CA LEU A 101 3.16 2.39 16.16
C LEU A 101 4.35 1.55 16.63
N LEU A 102 5.56 1.89 16.19
CA LEU A 102 6.80 1.17 16.52
C LEU A 102 7.64 1.91 17.57
N SER A 103 7.28 3.16 17.92
CA SER A 103 7.96 3.97 18.94
C SER A 103 7.61 3.55 20.37
#